data_AF-A0A4Q3D8E7-F1
#
_entry.id   AF-A0A4Q3D8E7-F1
#
_cell.length_a   1.000
_cell.length_b   1.000
_cell.length_c   1.000
_cell.angle_alpha   90.00
_cell.angle_beta   90.00
_cell.angle_gamma   90.00
#
_symmetry.space_group_name_H-M   'P 1'
#
loop_
_entity.id
_entity.type
_entity.pdbx_description
1 polymer ?
#
loop_
_entity_poly.entity_id
_entity_poly.type
_entity_poly.pdbx_seq_one_letter_code
_entity_poly.pdbx_strand_id
1 'polypeptide(L)'
;GCTSKEEVEKLGVHVGCVITYEDEFMILNDRYYVGRALDNRIGGFMIAEVARLLKENNVKLPFGLYIVNAVQEEIGLEGAAMIAEYIEPNVAIITDVTHDTQTPMINKNTQGDLACGRGPVVSYAPAVQRNVNKLLVETAEKNSIPFQRQASSRSTGTDTDAFAYSNAGVPSALISLPLRYMHTTVEMVHKEDVDNVISLIYQTLLNIQDGQDFKYFKIKP
;
A
#
# COMPACT_ATOMS: atom_id res chain seq x y z
N GLY A 1 18.68 12.91 25.07
CA GLY A 1 19.18 14.31 25.07
C GLY A 1 19.85 14.67 26.38
N CYS A 2 19.19 14.46 27.53
CA CYS A 2 19.77 14.73 28.85
C CYS A 2 20.69 13.60 29.34
N THR A 3 21.65 13.94 30.20
CA THR A 3 22.64 13.02 30.78
C THR A 3 22.61 12.95 32.32
N SER A 4 21.80 13.77 32.98
CA SER A 4 21.59 13.75 34.44
C SER A 4 20.13 13.97 34.83
N LYS A 5 19.78 13.56 36.06
CA LYS A 5 18.43 13.77 36.61
C LYS A 5 18.10 15.26 36.75
N GLU A 6 19.05 16.07 37.21
CA GLU A 6 18.87 17.52 37.33
C GLU A 6 18.61 18.19 35.98
N GLU A 7 19.18 17.69 34.87
CA GLU A 7 18.88 18.21 33.52
C GLU A 7 17.43 17.92 33.11
N VAL A 8 16.92 16.73 33.43
CA VAL A 8 15.54 16.33 33.12
C VAL A 8 14.54 17.17 33.94
N GLU A 9 14.80 17.33 35.25
CA GLU A 9 13.94 18.13 36.14
C GLU A 9 13.96 19.63 35.77
N LYS A 10 15.10 20.18 35.32
CA LYS A 10 15.20 21.56 34.82
C LYS A 10 14.38 21.82 33.54
N LEU A 11 14.16 20.79 32.72
CA LEU A 11 13.28 20.86 31.56
C LEU A 11 11.79 20.75 31.94
N GLY A 12 11.46 20.67 33.23
CA GLY A 12 10.10 20.51 33.73
C GLY A 12 9.56 19.07 33.64
N VAL A 13 10.41 18.11 33.22
CA VAL A 13 10.07 16.69 33.14
C VAL A 13 10.22 16.06 34.52
N HIS A 14 9.14 15.46 35.03
CA HIS A 14 9.07 14.84 36.35
C HIS A 14 8.29 13.53 36.28
N VAL A 15 8.40 12.69 37.32
CA VAL A 15 7.62 11.45 37.42
C VAL A 15 6.13 11.82 37.43
N GLY A 16 5.37 11.30 36.47
CA GLY A 16 3.98 11.68 36.24
C GLY A 16 3.78 12.70 35.10
N CYS A 17 4.86 13.23 34.50
CA CYS A 17 4.76 13.93 33.23
C CYS A 17 4.07 13.05 32.20
N VAL A 18 3.01 13.58 31.61
CA VAL A 18 2.38 12.98 30.45
C VAL A 18 3.34 13.16 29.29
N ILE A 19 3.94 12.06 28.87
CA ILE A 19 4.74 11.98 27.66
C ILE A 19 3.82 11.63 26.50
N THR A 20 3.93 12.40 25.43
CA THR A 20 3.40 12.03 24.11
C THR A 20 4.59 11.90 23.17
N TYR A 21 4.42 11.09 22.13
CA TYR A 21 5.39 11.11 21.03
C TYR A 21 5.16 12.39 20.22
N GLU A 22 6.25 13.06 19.84
CA GLU A 22 6.20 14.08 18.79
C GLU A 22 5.88 13.36 17.48
N ASP A 23 4.66 13.57 16.97
CA ASP A 23 4.04 12.73 15.94
C ASP A 23 3.63 13.52 14.69
N GLU A 24 4.17 14.73 14.55
CA GLU A 24 3.95 15.59 13.38
C GLU A 24 4.59 15.02 12.13
N PHE A 25 3.97 15.30 10.99
CA PHE A 25 4.54 14.94 9.70
C PHE A 25 5.79 15.78 9.43
N MET A 26 6.88 15.12 9.05
CA MET A 26 8.10 15.79 8.64
C MET A 26 8.70 15.15 7.40
N ILE A 27 9.45 15.96 6.64
CA ILE A 27 10.31 15.46 5.57
C ILE A 27 11.71 15.29 6.15
N LEU A 28 12.18 14.05 6.21
CA LEU A 28 13.51 13.72 6.71
C LEU A 28 14.48 13.50 5.54
N ASN A 29 15.65 14.15 5.62
CA ASN A 29 16.73 14.05 4.62
C ASN A 29 16.27 14.29 3.18
N ASP A 30 15.27 15.16 2.98
CA ASP A 30 14.61 15.49 1.71
C ASP A 30 14.01 14.32 0.92
N ARG A 31 14.04 13.10 1.48
CA ARG A 31 13.73 11.85 0.78
C ARG A 31 12.67 11.02 1.47
N TYR A 32 12.43 11.22 2.76
CA TYR A 32 11.52 10.39 3.53
C TYR A 32 10.36 11.21 4.08
N TYR A 33 9.15 10.67 3.95
CA TYR A 33 8.03 11.09 4.75
C TYR A 33 8.08 10.32 6.06
N VAL A 34 8.02 11.05 7.17
CA VAL A 34 8.01 10.51 8.52
C VAL A 34 6.77 11.03 9.22
N GLY A 35 6.02 10.15 9.87
CA GLY A 35 4.81 10.54 10.57
C GLY A 35 4.11 9.37 11.24
N ARG A 36 3.03 9.66 11.96
CA ARG A 36 2.23 8.65 12.64
C ARG A 36 1.20 8.00 11.73
N ALA A 37 1.06 6.68 11.86
CA ALA A 37 0.05 5.87 11.19
C ALA A 37 0.07 6.09 9.67
N LEU A 38 1.28 6.06 9.08
CA LEU A 38 1.42 6.01 7.63
C LEU A 38 0.78 4.72 7.11
N ASP A 39 0.91 3.62 7.86
CA ASP A 39 0.10 2.43 7.73
C ASP A 39 -1.35 2.68 8.23
N ASN A 40 -2.38 2.67 7.39
CA ASN A 40 -2.36 2.78 5.93
C ASN A 40 -2.96 4.13 5.45
N ARG A 41 -2.80 5.21 6.23
CA ARG A 41 -3.22 6.56 5.80
C ARG A 41 -2.53 7.00 4.51
N ILE A 42 -1.29 6.56 4.29
CA ILE A 42 -0.56 6.86 3.06
C ILE A 42 -1.21 6.18 1.86
N GLY A 43 -1.75 4.97 2.00
CA GLY A 43 -2.59 4.30 0.98
C GLY A 43 -3.79 5.16 0.60
N GLY A 44 -4.50 5.68 1.59
CA GLY A 44 -5.61 6.61 1.40
C GLY A 44 -5.22 7.90 0.65
N PHE A 45 -4.04 8.45 0.94
CA PHE A 45 -3.48 9.57 0.18
C PHE A 45 -3.17 9.19 -1.28
N MET A 46 -2.51 8.04 -1.50
CA MET A 46 -2.11 7.59 -2.84
C MET A 46 -3.32 7.38 -3.76
N ILE A 47 -4.39 6.74 -3.29
CA ILE A 47 -5.61 6.56 -4.10
C ILE A 47 -6.34 7.88 -4.37
N ALA A 48 -6.29 8.84 -3.44
CA ALA A 48 -6.85 10.18 -3.65
C ALA A 48 -6.05 10.95 -4.71
N GLU A 49 -4.73 10.83 -4.71
CA GLU A 49 -3.87 11.43 -5.74
C GLU A 49 -4.11 10.80 -7.12
N VAL A 50 -4.37 9.49 -7.22
CA VAL A 50 -4.80 8.88 -8.47
C VAL A 50 -6.10 9.50 -8.98
N ALA A 51 -7.09 9.72 -8.10
CA ALA A 51 -8.34 10.39 -8.46
C ALA A 51 -8.10 11.82 -8.98
N ARG A 52 -7.22 12.57 -8.30
CA ARG A 52 -6.82 13.92 -8.69
C ARG A 52 -6.16 13.92 -10.08
N LEU A 53 -5.22 13.00 -10.33
CA LEU A 53 -4.54 12.87 -11.62
C LEU A 53 -5.49 12.51 -12.76
N LEU A 54 -6.44 11.60 -12.54
CA LEU A 54 -7.48 11.29 -13.53
C LEU A 54 -8.30 12.53 -13.88
N LYS A 55 -8.66 13.33 -12.87
CA LYS A 55 -9.42 14.56 -13.05
C LYS A 55 -8.64 15.64 -13.79
N GLU A 56 -7.42 15.93 -13.38
CA GLU A 56 -6.57 16.98 -13.97
C GLU A 56 -6.18 16.67 -15.42
N ASN A 57 -5.91 15.40 -15.72
CA ASN A 57 -5.60 14.96 -17.08
C ASN A 57 -6.84 14.74 -17.94
N ASN A 58 -8.04 15.04 -17.44
CA ASN A 58 -9.32 14.86 -18.13
C ASN A 58 -9.53 13.44 -18.68
N VAL A 59 -9.05 12.43 -17.94
CA VAL A 59 -9.18 11.02 -18.32
C VAL A 59 -10.59 10.55 -18.02
N LYS A 60 -11.24 9.94 -19.03
CA LYS A 60 -12.48 9.19 -18.84
C LYS A 60 -12.18 7.71 -18.98
N LEU A 61 -12.36 6.97 -17.88
CA LEU A 61 -12.23 5.52 -17.88
C LEU A 61 -13.47 4.90 -18.54
N PRO A 62 -13.32 3.80 -19.29
CA PRO A 62 -14.44 3.15 -19.97
C PRO A 62 -15.26 2.24 -19.02
N PHE A 63 -14.99 2.30 -17.71
CA PHE A 63 -15.64 1.52 -16.66
C PHE A 63 -15.89 2.39 -15.42
N GLY A 64 -16.74 1.91 -14.51
CA GLY A 64 -16.95 2.54 -13.21
C GLY A 64 -15.73 2.34 -12.30
N LEU A 65 -15.19 3.43 -11.75
CA LEU A 65 -14.10 3.37 -10.77
C LEU A 65 -14.66 3.68 -9.38
N TYR A 66 -14.49 2.74 -8.45
CA TYR A 66 -14.75 2.93 -7.03
C TYR A 66 -13.41 3.11 -6.31
N ILE A 67 -13.28 4.20 -5.55
CA ILE A 67 -12.11 4.48 -4.73
C ILE A 67 -12.52 4.34 -3.28
N VAL A 68 -11.91 3.38 -2.59
CA VAL A 68 -12.33 2.95 -1.26
C VAL A 68 -11.16 3.12 -0.30
N ASN A 69 -11.44 3.79 0.82
CA ASN A 69 -10.59 3.74 2.00
C ASN A 69 -11.32 2.89 3.04
N ALA A 70 -10.91 1.64 3.21
CA ALA A 70 -11.55 0.71 4.12
C ALA A 70 -11.17 1.01 5.57
N VAL A 71 -12.03 0.62 6.49
CA VAL A 71 -11.77 0.69 7.94
C VAL A 71 -11.61 -0.72 8.48
N GLN A 72 -11.03 -0.85 9.68
CA GLN A 72 -10.97 -2.13 10.41
C GLN A 72 -10.13 -3.22 9.72
N GLU A 73 -9.16 -2.86 8.87
CA GLU A 73 -8.14 -3.79 8.34
C GLU A 73 -7.44 -4.50 9.52
N GLU A 74 -6.87 -3.70 10.42
CA GLU A 74 -6.03 -4.10 11.56
C GLU A 74 -6.71 -5.01 12.61
N ILE A 75 -8.03 -5.18 12.52
CA ILE A 75 -8.80 -6.02 13.44
C ILE A 75 -9.52 -7.18 12.75
N GLY A 76 -9.35 -7.35 11.44
CA GLY A 76 -9.91 -8.50 10.71
C GLY A 76 -10.38 -8.25 9.28
N LEU A 77 -10.00 -7.15 8.63
CA LEU A 77 -10.41 -6.83 7.25
C LEU A 77 -11.92 -6.59 7.06
N GLU A 78 -12.65 -6.30 8.15
CA GLU A 78 -14.12 -6.29 8.15
C GLU A 78 -14.72 -5.20 7.25
N GLY A 79 -14.09 -4.02 7.18
CA GLY A 79 -14.51 -2.96 6.27
C GLY A 79 -14.33 -3.34 4.81
N ALA A 80 -13.23 -4.02 4.48
CA ALA A 80 -12.96 -4.51 3.13
C ALA A 80 -13.90 -5.66 2.74
N ALA A 81 -14.22 -6.57 3.67
CA ALA A 81 -15.19 -7.63 3.44
C ALA A 81 -16.58 -7.06 3.13
N MET A 82 -17.05 -6.10 3.94
CA MET A 82 -18.34 -5.45 3.74
C MET A 82 -18.42 -4.71 2.40
N ILE A 83 -17.39 -3.93 2.06
CA ILE A 83 -17.42 -3.12 0.83
C ILE A 83 -17.25 -3.97 -0.43
N ALA A 84 -16.50 -5.09 -0.35
CA ALA A 84 -16.39 -6.02 -1.45
C ALA A 84 -17.75 -6.61 -1.81
N GLU A 85 -18.52 -7.09 -0.82
CA GLU A 85 -19.88 -7.62 -1.03
C GLU A 85 -20.88 -6.55 -1.47
N TYR A 86 -20.67 -5.29 -1.08
CA TYR A 86 -21.56 -4.20 -1.51
C TYR A 86 -21.31 -3.76 -2.97
N ILE A 87 -20.04 -3.64 -3.38
CA ILE A 87 -19.67 -3.12 -4.70
C ILE A 87 -19.71 -4.21 -5.77
N GLU A 88 -19.44 -5.47 -5.39
CA GLU A 88 -19.30 -6.62 -6.31
C GLU A 88 -18.35 -6.31 -7.50
N PRO A 89 -17.10 -5.86 -7.24
CA PRO A 89 -16.22 -5.35 -8.31
C PRO A 89 -15.75 -6.46 -9.27
N ASN A 90 -15.53 -6.10 -10.54
CA ASN A 90 -14.98 -7.05 -11.53
C ASN A 90 -13.47 -7.26 -11.41
N VAL A 91 -12.75 -6.30 -10.81
CA VAL A 91 -11.31 -6.33 -10.55
C VAL A 91 -11.03 -5.40 -9.37
N ALA A 92 -10.10 -5.78 -8.50
CA ALA A 92 -9.66 -4.97 -7.37
C ALA A 92 -8.14 -4.77 -7.42
N ILE A 93 -7.70 -3.52 -7.30
CA ILE A 93 -6.30 -3.18 -7.08
C ILE A 93 -6.23 -2.59 -5.67
N ILE A 94 -5.54 -3.30 -4.78
CA ILE A 94 -5.38 -2.93 -3.38
C ILE A 94 -4.00 -2.30 -3.23
N THR A 95 -3.92 -1.24 -2.43
CA THR A 95 -2.66 -0.67 -2.00
C THR A 95 -2.56 -0.72 -0.48
N ASP A 96 -1.42 -1.21 -0.02
CA ASP A 96 -1.10 -1.32 1.39
C ASP A 96 0.39 -1.06 1.60
N VAL A 97 0.88 -1.14 2.81
CA VAL A 97 2.32 -1.08 3.08
C VAL A 97 2.93 -2.48 3.13
N THR A 98 4.25 -2.56 3.11
CA THR A 98 5.01 -3.79 3.38
C THR A 98 6.31 -3.42 4.07
N HIS A 99 6.99 -4.39 4.66
CA HIS A 99 8.22 -4.12 5.40
C HIS A 99 9.39 -3.74 4.49
N ASP A 100 10.04 -2.62 4.77
CA ASP A 100 11.44 -2.42 4.39
C ASP A 100 12.33 -3.29 5.28
N THR A 101 12.87 -4.35 4.68
CA THR A 101 13.68 -5.38 5.33
C THR A 101 15.13 -4.99 5.59
N GLN A 102 15.53 -3.76 5.25
CA GLN A 102 16.78 -3.16 5.75
C GLN A 102 16.63 -2.62 7.18
N THR A 103 15.41 -2.57 7.71
CA THR A 103 15.16 -2.23 9.11
C THR A 103 15.81 -3.28 10.02
N PRO A 104 16.54 -2.87 11.08
CA PRO A 104 17.12 -3.81 12.03
C PRO A 104 16.07 -4.80 12.56
N MET A 105 16.50 -6.03 12.85
CA MET A 105 15.68 -7.12 13.39
C MET A 105 14.66 -7.75 12.43
N ILE A 106 14.50 -7.24 11.21
CA ILE A 106 13.67 -7.89 10.18
C ILE A 106 14.48 -8.97 9.46
N ASN A 107 13.93 -10.18 9.35
CA ASN A 107 14.58 -11.30 8.69
C ASN A 107 14.23 -11.33 7.18
N LYS A 108 15.23 -11.06 6.34
CA LYS A 108 15.09 -11.09 4.88
C LYS A 108 14.76 -12.47 4.31
N ASN A 109 15.19 -13.54 4.98
CA ASN A 109 14.88 -14.91 4.54
C ASN A 109 13.39 -15.23 4.69
N THR A 110 12.67 -14.52 5.57
CA THR A 110 11.24 -14.72 5.77
C THR A 110 10.40 -13.70 4.99
N GLN A 111 10.85 -12.44 4.92
CA GLN A 111 10.05 -11.34 4.34
C GLN A 111 10.42 -10.97 2.89
N GLY A 112 11.56 -11.46 2.40
CA GLY A 112 12.18 -11.02 1.13
C GLY A 112 13.23 -9.92 1.33
N ASP A 113 13.92 -9.52 0.27
CA ASP A 113 14.81 -8.34 0.26
C ASP A 113 14.10 -7.16 -0.38
N LEU A 114 13.37 -6.44 0.46
CA LEU A 114 12.64 -5.22 0.10
C LEU A 114 13.29 -4.01 0.78
N ALA A 115 13.30 -2.87 0.11
CA ALA A 115 13.79 -1.63 0.69
C ALA A 115 13.01 -0.41 0.18
N CYS A 116 12.92 0.61 1.03
CA CYS A 116 12.55 1.97 0.63
C CYS A 116 13.54 2.51 -0.42
N GLY A 117 13.03 3.29 -1.38
CA GLY A 117 13.78 3.90 -2.48
C GLY A 117 14.03 2.95 -3.66
N ARG A 118 13.41 1.78 -3.69
CA ARG A 118 13.50 0.80 -4.79
C ARG A 118 12.17 0.64 -5.54
N GLY A 119 11.19 1.48 -5.25
CA GLY A 119 9.87 1.47 -5.87
C GLY A 119 8.85 0.54 -5.19
N PRO A 120 7.61 0.52 -5.71
CA PRO A 120 6.49 -0.26 -5.20
C PRO A 120 6.80 -1.75 -5.20
N VAL A 121 6.11 -2.51 -4.36
CA VAL A 121 6.26 -3.95 -4.25
C VAL A 121 5.01 -4.63 -4.81
N VAL A 122 5.19 -5.46 -5.83
CA VAL A 122 4.09 -6.26 -6.40
C VAL A 122 4.13 -7.65 -5.81
N SER A 123 3.03 -8.06 -5.16
CA SER A 123 2.99 -9.31 -4.38
C SER A 123 2.50 -10.51 -5.19
N TYR A 124 3.17 -11.65 -5.02
CA TYR A 124 2.74 -12.96 -5.51
C TYR A 124 2.22 -13.77 -4.32
N ALA A 125 0.91 -13.98 -4.27
CA ALA A 125 0.25 -14.67 -3.16
C ALA A 125 -0.98 -15.44 -3.67
N PRO A 126 -1.55 -16.38 -2.90
CA PRO A 126 -2.79 -17.07 -3.25
C PRO A 126 -3.97 -16.13 -3.56
N ALA A 127 -4.05 -15.00 -2.85
CA ALA A 127 -5.08 -13.96 -3.06
C ALA A 127 -4.78 -13.03 -4.25
N VAL A 128 -3.61 -13.13 -4.89
CA VAL A 128 -3.24 -12.27 -6.02
C VAL A 128 -3.42 -13.00 -7.35
N GLN A 129 -4.30 -12.47 -8.18
CA GLN A 129 -4.62 -13.00 -9.49
C GLN A 129 -3.48 -12.68 -10.49
N ARG A 130 -2.99 -13.70 -11.20
CA ARG A 130 -1.75 -13.57 -11.99
C ARG A 130 -1.88 -12.69 -13.23
N ASN A 131 -3.05 -12.62 -13.87
CA ASN A 131 -3.26 -11.75 -15.04
C ASN A 131 -3.37 -10.27 -14.63
N VAL A 132 -4.00 -9.96 -13.49
CA VAL A 132 -4.01 -8.60 -12.92
C VAL A 132 -2.59 -8.21 -12.52
N ASN A 133 -1.86 -9.10 -11.83
CA ASN A 133 -0.46 -8.85 -11.47
C ASN A 133 0.44 -8.68 -12.71
N LYS A 134 0.24 -9.49 -13.76
CA LYS A 134 0.94 -9.33 -15.04
C LYS A 134 0.68 -7.96 -15.65
N LEU A 135 -0.57 -7.48 -15.62
CA LEU A 135 -0.92 -6.13 -16.08
C LEU A 135 -0.15 -5.04 -15.30
N LEU A 136 -0.02 -5.19 -13.97
CA LEU A 136 0.78 -4.26 -13.15
C LEU A 136 2.24 -4.25 -13.58
N VAL A 137 2.84 -5.43 -13.71
CA VAL A 137 4.24 -5.59 -14.10
C VAL A 137 4.51 -5.01 -15.48
N GLU A 138 3.69 -5.36 -16.47
CA GLU A 138 3.82 -4.85 -17.84
C GLU A 138 3.63 -3.33 -17.88
N THR A 139 2.71 -2.80 -17.06
CA THR A 139 2.50 -1.36 -16.93
C THR A 139 3.73 -0.67 -16.31
N ALA A 140 4.31 -1.24 -15.25
CA ALA A 140 5.51 -0.70 -14.63
C ALA A 140 6.69 -0.67 -15.61
N GLU A 141 6.93 -1.79 -16.30
CA GLU A 141 8.01 -1.93 -17.30
C GLU A 141 7.82 -0.95 -18.47
N LYS A 142 6.61 -0.86 -19.04
CA LYS A 142 6.30 0.04 -20.15
C LYS A 142 6.50 1.51 -19.80
N ASN A 143 6.23 1.89 -18.56
CA ASN A 143 6.35 3.27 -18.08
C ASN A 143 7.68 3.54 -17.34
N SER A 144 8.61 2.58 -17.34
CA SER A 144 9.90 2.69 -16.62
C SER A 144 9.74 3.01 -15.12
N ILE A 145 8.67 2.52 -14.50
CA ILE A 145 8.44 2.65 -13.06
C ILE A 145 9.25 1.56 -12.36
N PRO A 146 10.20 1.91 -11.46
CA PRO A 146 10.95 0.91 -10.71
C PRO A 146 10.01 0.15 -9.78
N PHE A 147 10.19 -1.15 -9.62
CA PHE A 147 9.38 -1.94 -8.71
C PHE A 147 10.17 -3.16 -8.18
N GLN A 148 9.65 -3.73 -7.10
CA GLN A 148 10.15 -4.90 -6.40
C GLN A 148 9.09 -6.00 -6.41
N ARG A 149 9.49 -7.22 -6.05
CA ARG A 149 8.57 -8.37 -5.98
C ARG A 149 8.64 -8.99 -4.60
N GLN A 150 7.49 -9.30 -4.04
CA GLN A 150 7.36 -10.06 -2.80
C GLN A 150 6.58 -11.34 -3.07
N ALA A 151 6.91 -12.41 -2.35
CA ALA A 151 6.11 -13.63 -2.33
C ALA A 151 5.51 -13.79 -0.93
N SER A 152 4.19 -13.99 -0.86
CA SER A 152 3.47 -14.26 0.38
C SER A 152 2.87 -15.66 0.29
N SER A 153 3.10 -16.48 1.32
CA SER A 153 2.85 -17.92 1.25
C SER A 153 1.37 -18.27 1.37
N ARG A 154 0.74 -17.89 2.49
CA ARG A 154 -0.64 -18.28 2.83
C ARG A 154 -1.67 -17.20 2.54
N SER A 155 -1.36 -15.98 2.91
CA SER A 155 -2.23 -14.79 2.78
C SER A 155 -1.34 -13.57 2.58
N THR A 156 -1.93 -12.48 2.14
CA THR A 156 -1.23 -11.18 2.15
C THR A 156 -1.26 -10.53 3.53
N GLY A 157 -2.30 -10.82 4.33
CA GLY A 157 -2.59 -10.12 5.58
C GLY A 157 -3.09 -8.71 5.33
N THR A 158 -3.75 -8.45 4.19
CA THR A 158 -4.25 -7.13 3.78
C THR A 158 -5.67 -7.28 3.25
N ASP A 159 -6.32 -6.15 2.96
CA ASP A 159 -7.63 -6.10 2.29
C ASP A 159 -7.69 -6.91 0.98
N THR A 160 -6.54 -7.19 0.35
CA THR A 160 -6.46 -8.07 -0.83
C THR A 160 -7.08 -9.43 -0.57
N ASP A 161 -6.89 -10.00 0.62
CA ASP A 161 -7.45 -11.30 0.97
C ASP A 161 -8.99 -11.23 1.05
N ALA A 162 -9.56 -10.14 1.62
CA ALA A 162 -11.00 -9.96 1.69
C ALA A 162 -11.64 -9.82 0.30
N PHE A 163 -11.06 -8.99 -0.58
CA PHE A 163 -11.57 -8.85 -1.95
C PHE A 163 -11.42 -10.15 -2.74
N ALA A 164 -10.24 -10.78 -2.73
CA ALA A 164 -9.96 -11.96 -3.55
C ALA A 164 -10.91 -13.14 -3.31
N TYR A 165 -11.38 -13.30 -2.07
CA TYR A 165 -12.26 -14.40 -1.68
C TYR A 165 -13.75 -14.02 -1.59
N SER A 166 -14.10 -12.77 -1.89
CA SER A 166 -15.50 -12.30 -1.99
C SER A 166 -16.17 -12.64 -3.32
N ASN A 167 -17.50 -12.54 -3.41
CA ASN A 167 -18.27 -12.52 -4.67
C ASN A 167 -17.91 -13.60 -5.72
N ALA A 168 -17.70 -14.85 -5.26
CA ALA A 168 -17.24 -15.98 -6.09
C ALA A 168 -15.83 -15.88 -6.69
N GLY A 169 -15.01 -14.95 -6.18
CA GLY A 169 -13.61 -14.77 -6.50
C GLY A 169 -13.36 -13.53 -7.37
N VAL A 170 -13.10 -12.39 -6.73
CA VAL A 170 -12.71 -11.16 -7.43
C VAL A 170 -11.25 -11.26 -7.88
N PRO A 171 -10.94 -10.98 -9.16
CA PRO A 171 -9.56 -10.79 -9.61
C PRO A 171 -8.90 -9.62 -8.86
N SER A 172 -8.03 -9.94 -7.90
CA SER A 172 -7.38 -8.94 -7.05
C SER A 172 -5.87 -8.90 -7.25
N ALA A 173 -5.24 -7.74 -7.04
CA ALA A 173 -3.80 -7.61 -6.94
C ALA A 173 -3.40 -6.58 -5.88
N LEU A 174 -2.19 -6.77 -5.33
CA LEU A 174 -1.64 -5.95 -4.26
C LEU A 174 -0.40 -5.19 -4.74
N ILE A 175 -0.42 -3.87 -4.54
CA ILE A 175 0.71 -2.97 -4.72
C ILE A 175 1.08 -2.40 -3.35
N SER A 176 2.18 -2.89 -2.78
CA SER A 176 2.64 -2.44 -1.47
C SER A 176 3.67 -1.32 -1.53
N LEU A 177 3.62 -0.41 -0.56
CA LEU A 177 4.64 0.62 -0.31
C LEU A 177 5.63 0.12 0.76
N PRO A 178 6.94 0.00 0.47
CA PRO A 178 7.93 -0.28 1.50
C PRO A 178 7.89 0.77 2.61
N LEU A 179 7.78 0.31 3.85
CA LEU A 179 7.67 1.15 5.04
C LEU A 179 8.61 0.64 6.14
N ARG A 180 9.25 1.58 6.83
CA ARG A 180 10.05 1.31 8.03
C ARG A 180 9.27 1.60 9.30
N TYR A 181 9.55 0.80 10.32
CA TYR A 181 8.99 0.91 11.66
C TYR A 181 7.47 0.73 11.72
N MET A 182 6.95 -0.16 10.86
CA MET A 182 5.54 -0.56 10.80
C MET A 182 4.98 -0.88 12.19
N HIS A 183 3.78 -0.37 12.48
CA HIS A 183 3.06 -0.52 13.74
C HIS A 183 3.81 0.05 14.97
N THR A 184 4.81 0.90 14.75
CA THR A 184 5.36 1.76 15.82
C THR A 184 4.70 3.15 15.74
N THR A 185 4.93 4.00 16.74
CA THR A 185 4.29 5.31 16.78
C THR A 185 4.65 6.21 15.59
N VAL A 186 5.86 6.09 15.07
CA VAL A 186 6.37 6.92 13.97
C VAL A 186 6.96 6.01 12.91
N GLU A 187 6.39 6.12 11.71
CA GLU A 187 6.74 5.31 10.56
C GLU A 187 7.45 6.16 9.53
N MET A 188 8.12 5.49 8.58
CA MET A 188 8.89 6.19 7.55
C MET A 188 8.77 5.50 6.19
N VAL A 189 8.49 6.28 5.14
CA VAL A 189 8.41 5.82 3.75
C VAL A 189 9.23 6.72 2.84
N HIS A 190 9.70 6.20 1.71
CA HIS A 190 10.42 7.00 0.71
C HIS A 190 9.43 7.78 -0.15
N LYS A 191 9.69 9.08 -0.35
CA LYS A 191 8.80 9.98 -1.10
C LYS A 191 8.60 9.52 -2.55
N GLU A 192 9.69 9.14 -3.22
CA GLU A 192 9.60 8.67 -4.61
C GLU A 192 8.87 7.33 -4.72
N ASP A 193 8.89 6.48 -3.68
CA ASP A 193 8.13 5.23 -3.73
C ASP A 193 6.62 5.52 -3.68
N VAL A 194 6.19 6.52 -2.90
CA VAL A 194 4.80 7.02 -2.89
C VAL A 194 4.39 7.49 -4.28
N ASP A 195 5.21 8.32 -4.92
CA ASP A 195 4.95 8.82 -6.28
C ASP A 195 4.90 7.68 -7.31
N ASN A 196 5.75 6.67 -7.16
CA ASN A 196 5.77 5.50 -8.03
C ASN A 196 4.54 4.59 -7.83
N VAL A 197 4.02 4.43 -6.61
CA VAL A 197 2.77 3.70 -6.35
C VAL A 197 1.60 4.41 -7.03
N ILE A 198 1.48 5.73 -6.84
CA ILE A 198 0.45 6.56 -7.48
C ILE A 198 0.52 6.40 -9.00
N SER A 199 1.73 6.53 -9.55
CA SER A 199 1.98 6.39 -10.98
C SER A 199 1.62 5.01 -11.51
N LEU A 200 1.96 3.94 -10.78
CA LEU A 200 1.68 2.57 -11.18
C LEU A 200 0.17 2.29 -11.20
N ILE A 201 -0.57 2.72 -10.18
CA ILE A 201 -2.03 2.58 -10.13
C ILE A 201 -2.66 3.38 -11.28
N TYR A 202 -2.30 4.66 -11.42
CA TYR A 202 -2.83 5.54 -12.48
C TYR A 202 -2.61 4.94 -13.87
N GLN A 203 -1.37 4.55 -14.21
CA GLN A 203 -1.05 3.98 -15.51
C GLN A 203 -1.74 2.62 -15.73
N THR A 204 -1.95 1.85 -14.67
CA THR A 204 -2.64 0.55 -14.77
C THR A 204 -4.10 0.77 -15.12
N LEU A 205 -4.78 1.73 -14.48
CA LEU A 205 -6.17 2.07 -14.80
C LEU A 205 -6.33 2.47 -16.28
N LEU A 206 -5.36 3.17 -16.86
CA LEU A 206 -5.38 3.53 -18.29
C LEU A 206 -5.24 2.33 -19.23
N ASN A 207 -4.69 1.21 -18.75
CA ASN A 207 -4.47 -0.01 -19.53
C ASN A 207 -5.60 -1.05 -19.37
N ILE A 208 -6.57 -0.82 -18.47
CA ILE A 208 -7.74 -1.70 -18.31
C ILE A 208 -8.78 -1.38 -19.38
N GLN A 209 -9.32 -2.41 -20.01
CA GLN A 209 -10.37 -2.31 -21.02
C GLN A 209 -11.75 -2.62 -20.42
N ASP A 210 -12.80 -2.04 -21.02
CA ASP A 210 -14.17 -2.39 -20.67
C ASP A 210 -14.44 -3.88 -20.94
N GLY A 211 -15.14 -4.55 -20.01
CA GLY A 211 -15.42 -5.98 -20.07
C GLY A 211 -14.21 -6.92 -19.94
N GLN A 212 -13.03 -6.43 -19.51
CA GLN A 212 -11.85 -7.27 -19.32
C GLN A 212 -12.05 -8.28 -18.18
N ASP A 213 -12.07 -9.58 -18.52
CA ASP A 213 -12.46 -10.66 -17.60
C ASP A 213 -11.34 -11.27 -16.75
N PHE A 214 -10.07 -10.92 -17.02
CA PHE A 214 -8.85 -11.46 -16.40
C PHE A 214 -8.76 -12.99 -16.29
N LYS A 215 -9.60 -13.75 -17.00
CA LYS A 215 -9.63 -15.23 -16.93
C LYS A 215 -8.36 -15.85 -17.52
N TYR A 216 -7.92 -16.96 -16.94
CA TYR A 216 -6.76 -17.71 -17.46
C TYR A 216 -7.02 -18.38 -18.80
N PHE A 217 -8.24 -18.89 -18.97
CA PHE A 217 -8.66 -19.59 -20.16
C PHE A 217 -9.73 -18.78 -20.85
N LYS A 218 -9.49 -18.41 -22.11
CA LYS A 218 -10.54 -17.90 -22.99
C LYS A 218 -11.37 -19.11 -23.40
N ILE A 219 -12.57 -19.22 -22.85
CA ILE A 219 -13.56 -20.20 -23.33
C ILE A 219 -13.91 -19.73 -24.74
N LYS A 220 -13.49 -20.49 -25.76
CA LYS A 220 -13.97 -20.24 -27.11
C LYS A 220 -15.50 -20.43 -27.10
N PRO A 221 -16.26 -19.52 -27.72
CA PRO A 221 -17.71 -19.68 -27.84
C PRO A 221 -18.08 -20.96 -28.58
#